data_AF-A0A1V5WCX2-F1
#
_entry.id   AF-A0A1V5WCX2-F1
#
_cell.length_a   1.000
_cell.length_b   1.000
_cell.length_c   1.000
_cell.angle_alpha   90.00
_cell.angle_beta   90.00
_cell.angle_gamma   90.00
#
_symmetry.space_group_name_H-M   'P 1'
#
loop_
_entity.id
_entity.type
_entity.pdbx_description
1 polymer ?
#
loop_
_entity_poly.entity_id
_entity_poly.type
_entity_poly.pdbx_seq_one_letter_code
_entity_poly.pdbx_strand_id
1 'polypeptide(L)'
;MFWREDHDRIYAVYQSGSWQGFANAWHEGDPTYTCGTETTPPTPLRGFGKVWCTYASVSGGLGEALELERGFDAPVQDFERGVILRLDTGETYLLFADGKWSKR
;
A
#
# COMPACT_ATOMS: atom_id res chain seq x y z
N MET A 1 1.08 -0.26 -3.46
CA MET A 1 0.41 0.00 -2.17
C MET A 1 0.94 1.33 -1.64
N PHE A 2 0.22 1.98 -0.73
CA PHE A 2 0.63 3.22 -0.07
C PHE A 2 0.49 3.06 1.43
N TRP A 3 1.46 3.55 2.21
CA TRP A 3 1.33 3.66 3.66
C TRP A 3 1.31 5.14 4.02
N ARG A 4 0.47 5.50 4.99
CA ARG A 4 0.49 6.82 5.62
C ARG A 4 0.71 6.63 7.11
N GLU A 5 1.60 7.44 7.67
CA GLU A 5 2.07 7.34 9.06
C GLU A 5 1.00 7.79 10.07
N ASP A 6 0.35 8.93 9.83
CA ASP A 6 -0.58 9.57 10.76
C ASP A 6 -1.77 8.70 11.22
N HIS A 7 -2.27 7.83 10.34
CA HIS A 7 -3.32 6.86 10.64
C HIS A 7 -2.82 5.40 10.63
N ASP A 8 -1.52 5.20 10.49
CA ASP A 8 -0.83 3.91 10.35
C ASP A 8 -1.59 2.91 9.45
N ARG A 9 -1.87 3.36 8.23
CA ARG A 9 -2.80 2.69 7.32
C ARG A 9 -2.18 2.43 5.96
N ILE A 10 -2.39 1.22 5.47
CA ILE A 10 -1.92 0.73 4.18
C ILE A 10 -3.09 0.68 3.19
N TYR A 11 -2.90 1.24 2.00
CA TYR A 11 -3.84 1.21 0.90
C TYR A 11 -3.33 0.32 -0.23
N ALA A 12 -4.09 -0.70 -0.59
CA ALA A 12 -3.90 -1.46 -1.82
C ALA A 12 -4.77 -0.86 -2.92
N VAL A 13 -4.14 -0.41 -3.99
CA VAL A 13 -4.79 0.27 -5.13
C VAL A 13 -4.63 -0.63 -6.35
N TYR A 14 -5.74 -1.15 -6.85
CA TYR A 14 -5.75 -2.21 -7.87
C TYR A 14 -5.96 -1.67 -9.27
N GLN A 15 -5.36 -2.32 -10.27
CA GLN A 15 -5.57 -1.98 -11.68
C GLN A 15 -7.03 -2.11 -12.13
N SER A 16 -7.86 -2.86 -11.39
CA SER A 16 -9.30 -2.99 -11.62
C SER A 16 -10.10 -1.72 -11.35
N GLY A 17 -9.48 -0.66 -10.81
CA GLY A 17 -10.15 0.60 -10.47
C GLY A 17 -10.73 0.64 -9.05
N SER A 18 -10.50 -0.41 -8.25
CA SER A 18 -10.88 -0.47 -6.84
C SER A 18 -9.68 -0.28 -5.92
N TRP A 19 -9.91 0.04 -4.65
CA TRP A 19 -8.89 0.05 -3.60
C TRP A 19 -9.42 -0.52 -2.29
N GLN A 20 -8.51 -0.98 -1.43
CA GLN A 20 -8.80 -1.47 -0.09
C GLN A 20 -7.82 -0.87 0.93
N GLY A 21 -8.29 -0.65 2.16
CA GLY A 21 -7.49 -0.14 3.26
C GLY A 21 -7.29 -1.21 4.34
N PHE A 22 -6.10 -1.24 4.92
CA PHE A 22 -5.69 -2.19 5.96
C PHE A 22 -4.96 -1.42 7.06
N ALA A 23 -5.21 -1.79 8.32
CA ALA A 23 -4.33 -1.36 9.41
C ALA A 23 -2.94 -1.97 9.19
N ASN A 24 -1.89 -1.20 9.45
CA ASN A 24 -0.55 -1.76 9.52
C ASN A 24 -0.44 -2.65 10.76
N ALA A 25 -0.12 -3.92 10.56
CA ALA A 25 0.02 -4.90 11.64
C ALA A 25 1.46 -5.37 11.82
N TRP A 26 2.41 -4.75 11.12
CA TRP A 26 3.84 -5.01 11.25
C TRP A 26 4.43 -4.06 12.29
N HIS A 27 5.22 -4.59 13.21
CA HIS A 27 5.87 -3.82 14.28
C HIS A 27 7.39 -4.01 14.26
N GLU A 28 8.12 -3.08 14.89
CA GLU A 28 9.57 -3.21 15.02
C GLU A 28 9.94 -4.52 15.72
N GLY A 29 10.83 -5.29 15.11
CA GLY A 29 11.20 -6.64 15.54
C GLY A 29 10.44 -7.78 14.83
N ASP A 30 9.35 -7.50 14.11
CA ASP A 30 8.73 -8.47 13.23
C ASP A 30 9.65 -8.81 12.04
N PRO A 31 9.53 -10.01 11.45
CA PRO A 31 10.31 -10.37 10.26
C PRO A 31 10.12 -9.37 9.12
N THR A 32 11.21 -8.99 8.46
CA THR A 32 11.19 -8.10 7.28
C THR A 32 10.34 -8.67 6.15
N TYR A 33 10.40 -9.99 5.96
CA TYR A 33 9.62 -10.73 4.97
C TYR A 33 8.56 -11.55 5.71
N THR A 34 7.27 -11.25 5.49
CA THR A 34 6.19 -12.06 6.06
C THR A 34 6.06 -13.42 5.36
N CYS A 35 6.32 -13.44 4.05
CA CYS A 35 6.40 -14.64 3.23
C CYS A 35 7.53 -14.50 2.21
N GLY A 36 8.00 -15.63 1.67
CA GLY A 36 9.22 -15.68 0.87
C GLY A 36 10.48 -15.59 1.73
N THR A 37 11.61 -15.26 1.10
CA THR A 37 12.92 -15.14 1.75
C THR A 37 13.68 -13.94 1.19
N GLU A 38 14.77 -13.54 1.85
CA GLU A 38 15.71 -12.51 1.38
C GLU A 38 16.30 -12.81 -0.02
N THR A 39 16.37 -14.08 -0.38
CA THR A 39 16.89 -14.57 -1.67
C THR A 39 15.82 -14.72 -2.75
N THR A 40 14.54 -14.56 -2.40
CA THR A 40 13.40 -14.69 -3.33
C THR A 40 12.93 -13.29 -3.76
N PRO A 41 13.06 -12.88 -5.03
CA PRO A 41 12.57 -11.57 -5.48
C PRO A 41 11.07 -11.65 -5.83
N PRO A 42 10.31 -10.53 -5.89
CA PRO A 42 10.21 -9.47 -4.90
C PRO A 42 8.86 -9.64 -4.18
N THR A 43 8.88 -10.02 -2.90
CA THR A 43 7.72 -9.81 -2.03
C THR A 43 7.84 -8.42 -1.39
N PRO A 44 6.73 -7.73 -1.11
CA PRO A 44 6.81 -6.47 -0.38
C PRO A 44 7.38 -6.69 1.03
N LEU A 45 8.03 -5.67 1.56
CA LEU A 45 8.67 -5.72 2.88
C LEU A 45 7.70 -5.28 3.98
N ARG A 46 7.99 -5.64 5.23
CA ARG A 46 7.39 -5.09 6.46
C ARG A 46 5.86 -5.02 6.40
N GLY A 47 5.26 -3.83 6.61
CA GLY A 47 3.81 -3.63 6.61
C GLY A 47 3.16 -4.02 5.29
N PHE A 48 3.76 -3.64 4.17
CA PHE A 48 3.28 -4.05 2.85
C PHE A 48 3.34 -5.57 2.67
N GLY A 49 4.43 -6.21 3.11
CA GLY A 49 4.59 -7.66 3.09
C GLY A 49 3.57 -8.35 3.96
N LYS A 50 3.29 -7.79 5.14
CA LYS A 50 2.27 -8.30 6.07
C LYS A 50 0.91 -8.33 5.40
N VAL A 51 0.49 -7.24 4.76
CA VAL A 51 -0.80 -7.18 4.05
C VAL A 51 -0.81 -8.10 2.83
N TRP A 52 0.21 -8.03 1.97
CA TRP A 52 0.25 -8.78 0.71
C TRP A 52 0.29 -10.30 0.92
N CYS A 53 1.07 -10.77 1.90
CA CYS A 53 1.18 -12.19 2.22
C CYS A 53 -0.04 -12.73 2.99
N THR A 54 -0.69 -11.90 3.83
CA THR A 54 -1.82 -12.34 4.66
C THR A 54 -3.11 -12.46 3.86
N TYR A 55 -3.36 -11.52 2.94
CA TYR A 55 -4.62 -11.45 2.20
C TYR A 55 -4.42 -11.90 0.75
N ALA A 56 -4.88 -13.11 0.43
CA ALA A 56 -4.79 -13.66 -0.94
C ALA A 56 -5.49 -12.78 -2.00
N SER A 57 -6.52 -12.01 -1.61
CA SER A 57 -7.16 -11.03 -2.50
C SER A 57 -6.24 -9.86 -2.86
N VAL A 58 -5.33 -9.48 -1.96
CA VAL A 58 -4.35 -8.40 -2.20
C VAL A 58 -3.29 -8.90 -3.16
N SER A 59 -2.65 -10.04 -2.87
CA SER A 59 -1.63 -10.59 -3.75
C SER A 59 -2.19 -10.97 -5.12
N GLY A 60 -3.35 -11.63 -5.17
CA GLY A 60 -4.04 -11.94 -6.43
C GLY A 60 -4.49 -10.70 -7.23
N GLY A 61 -4.81 -9.60 -6.56
CA GLY A 61 -5.26 -8.36 -7.21
C GLY A 61 -4.12 -7.42 -7.65
N LEU A 62 -2.99 -7.42 -6.95
CA LEU A 62 -1.82 -6.59 -7.28
C LEU A 62 -0.81 -7.33 -8.16
N GLY A 63 -0.73 -8.66 -8.04
CA GLY A 63 0.33 -9.47 -8.63
C GLY A 63 1.63 -9.42 -7.83
N GLU A 64 2.70 -9.83 -8.50
CA GLU A 64 4.07 -9.80 -7.98
C GLU A 64 4.53 -8.35 -7.70
N ALA A 65 5.35 -8.15 -6.68
CA ALA A 65 5.95 -6.83 -6.50
C ALA A 65 6.99 -6.58 -7.59
N LEU A 66 7.15 -5.30 -7.97
CA LEU A 66 8.06 -4.90 -9.04
C LEU A 66 9.29 -4.16 -8.51
N GLU A 67 9.15 -3.54 -7.34
CA GLU A 67 10.19 -2.72 -6.70
C GLU A 67 10.12 -2.90 -5.18
N LEU A 68 11.21 -2.53 -4.50
CA LEU A 68 11.26 -2.50 -3.04
C LEU A 68 10.41 -1.37 -2.47
N GLU A 69 9.95 -1.56 -1.23
CA GLU A 69 9.29 -0.50 -0.48
C GLU A 69 10.23 0.71 -0.31
N ARG A 70 9.68 1.91 -0.51
CA ARG A 70 10.39 3.18 -0.39
C ARG A 70 9.55 4.16 0.41
N GLY A 71 10.15 4.71 1.47
CA GLY A 71 9.59 5.83 2.23
C GLY A 71 9.98 7.17 1.61
N PHE A 72 9.06 8.13 1.68
CA PHE A 72 9.29 9.52 1.30
C PHE A 72 8.26 10.42 1.99
N ASP A 73 8.61 11.69 2.18
CA ASP A 73 7.67 12.69 2.70
C ASP A 73 6.80 13.22 1.56
N ALA A 74 5.49 13.19 1.73
CA ALA A 74 4.56 13.78 0.79
C ALA A 74 3.26 14.24 1.47
N PRO A 75 2.58 15.25 0.91
CA PRO A 75 1.30 15.67 1.44
C PRO A 75 0.24 14.58 1.24
N VAL A 76 -0.48 14.29 2.32
CA VAL A 76 -1.70 13.49 2.34
C VAL A 76 -2.83 14.40 2.79
N GLN A 77 -3.99 14.30 2.15
CA GLN A 77 -5.13 15.14 2.48
C GLN A 77 -6.42 14.31 2.49
N ASP A 78 -7.03 14.21 3.66
CA ASP A 78 -8.40 13.72 3.78
C ASP A 78 -9.40 14.76 3.28
N PHE A 79 -10.49 14.29 2.68
CA PHE A 79 -11.63 15.10 2.25
C PHE A 79 -12.93 14.33 2.47
N GLU A 80 -14.07 15.01 2.37
CA GLU A 80 -15.39 14.43 2.69
C GLU A 80 -15.66 13.09 2.00
N ARG A 81 -15.13 12.89 0.78
CA ARG A 81 -15.37 11.69 -0.02
C ARG A 81 -14.13 10.82 -0.21
N GLY A 82 -13.07 10.97 0.58
CA GLY A 82 -11.90 10.10 0.46
C GLY A 82 -10.58 10.68 0.96
N VAL A 83 -9.49 10.21 0.36
CA VAL A 83 -8.12 10.68 0.62
C VAL A 83 -7.39 10.98 -0.68
N ILE A 84 -6.58 12.03 -0.68
CA ILE A 84 -5.64 12.37 -1.74
C ILE A 84 -4.23 11.98 -1.26
N LEU A 85 -3.54 11.18 -2.06
CA LEU A 85 -2.16 10.76 -1.85
C LEU A 85 -1.31 11.32 -2.98
N ARG A 86 -0.26 12.07 -2.65
CA ARG A 86 0.70 12.57 -3.64
C ARG A 86 2.01 11.80 -3.53
N LEU A 87 2.60 11.40 -4.64
CA LEU A 87 3.94 10.83 -4.67
C LEU A 87 4.97 11.95 -4.75
N ASP A 88 6.20 11.67 -4.33
CA ASP A 88 7.35 12.55 -4.51
C ASP A 88 7.67 12.81 -5.99
N THR A 89 7.27 11.90 -6.88
CA THR A 89 7.34 12.05 -8.34
C THR A 89 6.29 13.00 -8.92
N GLY A 90 5.30 13.42 -8.11
CA GLY A 90 4.27 14.39 -8.48
C GLY A 90 2.91 13.78 -8.82
N GLU A 91 2.85 12.48 -9.13
CA GLU A 91 1.58 11.75 -9.34
C GLU A 91 0.64 11.91 -8.15
N THR A 92 -0.64 12.09 -8.45
CA THR A 92 -1.67 12.23 -7.42
C THR A 92 -2.73 11.14 -7.56
N TYR A 93 -2.96 10.40 -6.49
CA TYR A 93 -4.01 9.39 -6.39
C TYR A 93 -5.15 9.91 -5.52
N LEU A 94 -6.37 9.77 -6.01
CA LEU A 94 -7.60 10.04 -5.26
C LEU A 94 -8.25 8.71 -4.94
N LEU A 95 -8.35 8.37 -3.66
CA LEU A 95 -9.02 7.17 -3.19
C LEU A 95 -10.38 7.56 -2.60
N PHE A 96 -11.45 7.24 -3.31
CA PHE A 96 -12.81 7.63 -2.95
C PHE A 96 -13.41 6.66 -1.93
N ALA A 97 -14.26 7.18 -1.04
CA ALA A 97 -14.93 6.41 0.02
C ALA A 97 -15.86 5.32 -0.53
N ASP A 98 -16.27 5.40 -1.80
CA ASP A 98 -17.05 4.36 -2.50
C ASP A 98 -16.19 3.18 -3.00
N GLY A 99 -14.89 3.18 -2.70
CA GLY A 99 -13.95 2.13 -3.06
C GLY A 99 -13.30 2.31 -4.44
N LYS A 100 -13.61 3.37 -5.18
CA LYS A 100 -12.97 3.67 -6.48
C LYS A 100 -11.75 4.56 -6.33
N TRP A 101 -10.88 4.58 -7.33
CA TRP A 101 -9.76 5.52 -7.37
C TRP A 101 -9.55 6.18 -8.73
N SER A 102 -8.83 7.31 -8.73
CA SER A 102 -8.36 8.00 -9.94
C SER A 102 -6.91 8.45 -9.76
N LYS A 103 -6.15 8.52 -10.85
CA LYS A 103 -4.82 9.13 -10.90
C LYS A 103 -4.86 10.43 -11.72
N ARG A 104 -4.05 11.42 -11.33
CA ARG A 104 -3.80 12.67 -12.03
C ARG A 104 -2.32 12.85 -12.26
#